data_AF-K1PRP6-F1
#
_entry.id   AF-K1PRP6-F1
#
_cell.length_a   1.000
_cell.length_b   1.000
_cell.length_c   1.000
_cell.angle_alpha   90.00
_cell.angle_beta   90.00
_cell.angle_gamma   90.00
#
_symmetry.space_group_name_H-M   'P 1'
#
loop_
_entity.id
_entity.type
_entity.pdbx_description
1 polymer ?
#
loop_
_entity_poly.entity_id
_entity_poly.type
_entity_poly.pdbx_seq_one_letter_code
_entity_poly.pdbx_strand_id
1 'polypeptide(L)'
;MTRIRRSNRIYNERRVNLVDAERRFRRSCEQIVMLNRALTSLQKRYDNAKRRNVRSFRYHLRLRLAVIEGMRNVYYDYAHEKAKQVAELRRELFGEIVEIVSEES
;
A
#
# COMPACT_ATOMS: atom_id res chain seq x y z
N MET A 1 -1.02 -8.78 -42.43
CA MET A 1 0.01 -8.01 -41.67
C MET A 1 -0.51 -7.25 -40.44
N THR A 2 -1.82 -7.07 -40.24
CA THR A 2 -2.43 -6.25 -39.16
C THR A 2 -2.47 -6.93 -37.78
N ARG A 3 -2.54 -8.26 -37.72
CA ARG A 3 -2.71 -9.04 -36.47
C ARG A 3 -1.45 -9.05 -35.59
N ILE A 4 -0.27 -9.16 -36.21
CA ILE A 4 1.04 -9.14 -35.51
C ILE A 4 1.31 -7.77 -34.88
N ARG A 5 1.04 -6.68 -35.60
CA ARG A 5 1.17 -5.31 -35.07
C ARG A 5 0.24 -5.06 -33.88
N ARG A 6 -0.98 -5.60 -33.92
CA ARG A 6 -1.94 -5.51 -32.81
C ARG A 6 -1.48 -6.31 -31.58
N SER A 7 -0.93 -7.51 -31.79
CA SER A 7 -0.37 -8.35 -30.72
C SER A 7 0.85 -7.67 -30.04
N ASN A 8 1.77 -7.10 -30.83
CA ASN A 8 2.92 -6.37 -30.28
C ASN A 8 2.52 -5.13 -29.48
N ARG A 9 1.46 -4.41 -29.91
CA ARG A 9 0.93 -3.26 -29.17
C ARG A 9 0.41 -3.67 -27.79
N ILE A 10 -0.38 -4.74 -27.71
CA ILE A 10 -0.94 -5.25 -26.45
C ILE A 10 0.17 -5.70 -25.51
N TYR A 11 1.19 -6.39 -26.03
CA TYR A 11 2.35 -6.80 -25.23
C TYR A 11 3.08 -5.60 -24.62
N ASN A 12 3.37 -4.56 -25.41
CA ASN A 12 4.03 -3.36 -24.92
C ASN A 12 3.20 -2.61 -23.87
N GLU A 13 1.88 -2.52 -24.07
CA GLU A 13 0.95 -1.90 -23.12
C GLU A 13 0.95 -2.64 -21.77
N ARG A 14 0.90 -3.98 -21.80
CA ARG A 14 0.99 -4.81 -20.59
C ARG A 14 2.31 -4.61 -19.84
N ARG A 15 3.43 -4.46 -20.56
CA ARG A 15 4.74 -4.16 -19.92
C ARG A 15 4.76 -2.80 -19.23
N VAL A 16 4.19 -1.77 -19.85
CA VAL A 16 4.08 -0.44 -19.23
C VAL A 16 3.20 -0.52 -17.98
N ASN A 17 2.07 -1.21 -18.07
CA ASN A 17 1.17 -1.40 -16.92
C ASN A 17 1.84 -2.16 -15.78
N LEU A 18 2.68 -3.16 -16.09
CA LEU A 18 3.43 -3.91 -15.08
C LEU A 18 4.38 -3.00 -14.32
N VAL A 19 5.20 -2.21 -15.03
CA VAL A 19 6.14 -1.28 -14.41
C VAL A 19 5.43 -0.25 -13.53
N ASP A 20 4.28 0.27 -13.98
CA ASP A 20 3.51 1.22 -13.20
C ASP A 20 2.86 0.58 -11.96
N ALA A 21 2.32 -0.64 -12.09
CA ALA A 21 1.75 -1.40 -10.97
C ALA A 21 2.81 -1.71 -9.90
N GLU A 22 4.00 -2.18 -10.31
CA GLU A 22 5.13 -2.43 -9.41
C GLU A 22 5.59 -1.16 -8.69
N ARG A 23 5.68 -0.05 -9.42
CA ARG A 23 6.03 1.26 -8.85
C ARG A 23 4.99 1.68 -7.80
N ARG A 24 3.71 1.56 -8.10
CA ARG A 24 2.63 1.92 -7.18
C ARG A 24 2.62 1.03 -5.95
N PHE A 25 2.77 -0.29 -6.12
CA PHE A 25 2.89 -1.24 -5.02
C PHE A 25 4.02 -0.85 -4.06
N ARG A 26 5.24 -0.64 -4.59
CA ARG A 26 6.40 -0.25 -3.79
C ARG A 26 6.15 1.04 -3.01
N ARG A 27 5.58 2.06 -3.66
CA ARG A 27 5.25 3.33 -3.00
C ARG A 27 4.22 3.13 -1.90
N SER A 28 3.22 2.28 -2.08
CA SER A 28 2.25 1.96 -1.03
C SER A 28 2.93 1.32 0.18
N CYS A 29 3.85 0.36 -0.04
CA CYS A 29 4.63 -0.24 1.04
C CYS A 29 5.48 0.80 1.79
N GLU A 30 6.14 1.71 1.06
CA GLU A 30 6.89 2.82 1.66
C GLU A 30 5.98 3.71 2.54
N GLN A 31 4.77 4.05 2.06
CA GLN A 31 3.80 4.83 2.83
C GLN A 31 3.35 4.09 4.10
N ILE A 32 3.08 2.78 4.02
CA ILE A 32 2.72 1.97 5.19
C ILE A 32 3.83 2.02 6.25
N VAL A 33 5.09 1.88 5.86
CA VAL A 33 6.24 1.97 6.77
C VAL A 33 6.32 3.36 7.43
N MET A 34 6.12 4.42 6.67
CA MET A 34 6.12 5.79 7.20
C MET A 34 4.96 6.02 8.19
N LEU A 35 3.76 5.56 7.86
CA LEU A 35 2.57 5.68 8.71
C LEU A 35 2.73 4.87 10.00
N ASN A 36 3.31 3.67 9.95
CA ASN A 36 3.63 2.87 11.14
C ASN A 36 4.59 3.63 12.08
N ARG A 37 5.65 4.26 11.55
CA ARG A 37 6.55 5.10 12.35
C ARG A 37 5.80 6.27 12.99
N ALA A 38 4.90 6.91 12.24
CA ALA A 38 4.08 8.01 12.74
C ALA A 38 3.14 7.54 13.87
N LEU A 39 2.49 6.38 13.72
CA LEU A 39 1.66 5.77 14.76
C LEU A 39 2.45 5.52 16.04
N THR A 40 3.61 4.87 15.94
CA THR A 40 4.46 4.60 17.11
C THR A 40 4.87 5.91 17.82
N SER A 41 5.25 6.94 17.06
CA SER A 41 5.62 8.24 17.62
C SER A 41 4.44 8.92 18.32
N LEU A 42 3.27 8.90 17.69
CA LEU A 42 2.07 9.55 18.21
C LEU A 42 1.51 8.81 19.43
N GLN A 43 1.58 7.48 19.45
CA GLN A 43 1.21 6.65 20.59
C GLN A 43 2.07 6.99 21.82
N LYS A 44 3.39 7.10 21.66
CA LYS A 44 4.29 7.54 22.75
C LYS A 44 3.88 8.90 23.33
N ARG A 45 3.50 9.86 22.47
CA ARG A 45 3.01 11.18 22.92
C ARG A 45 1.68 11.05 23.65
N TYR A 46 0.78 10.19 23.19
CA TYR A 46 -0.50 9.93 23.84
C TYR A 46 -0.29 9.32 25.23
N ASP A 47 0.58 8.33 25.35
CA ASP A 47 0.90 7.69 26.63
C ASP A 47 1.50 8.69 27.63
N ASN A 48 2.37 9.58 27.16
CA ASN A 48 2.91 10.67 27.98
C ASN A 48 1.80 11.64 28.43
N ALA A 49 0.88 12.02 27.54
CA ALA A 49 -0.25 12.88 27.87
C ALA A 49 -1.23 12.21 28.84
N LYS A 50 -1.39 10.90 28.74
CA LYS A 50 -2.16 10.07 29.68
C LYS A 50 -1.53 10.05 31.06
N ARG A 51 -0.22 9.79 31.16
CA ARG A 51 0.52 9.84 32.43
C ARG A 51 0.44 11.22 33.10
N ARG A 52 0.51 12.31 32.33
CA ARG A 52 0.42 13.70 32.84
C ARG A 52 -1.02 14.22 33.04
N ASN A 53 -2.02 13.37 32.82
CA ASN A 53 -3.44 13.71 32.86
C ASN A 53 -3.89 14.93 32.00
N VAL A 54 -3.26 15.19 30.85
CA VAL A 54 -3.59 16.33 29.99
C VAL A 54 -4.73 15.98 29.03
N ARG A 55 -5.98 16.17 29.47
CA ARG A 55 -7.20 15.67 28.80
C ARG A 55 -7.42 16.19 27.38
N SER A 56 -7.27 17.49 27.14
CA SER A 56 -7.45 18.10 25.81
C SER A 56 -6.45 17.53 24.80
N PHE A 57 -5.19 17.38 25.22
CA PHE A 57 -4.13 16.85 24.37
C PHE A 57 -4.32 15.36 24.07
N ARG A 58 -4.79 14.56 25.04
CA ARG A 58 -5.18 13.16 24.79
C ARG A 58 -6.23 13.03 23.69
N TYR A 59 -7.28 13.86 23.75
CA TYR A 59 -8.36 13.81 22.77
C TYR A 59 -7.85 14.14 21.37
N HIS A 60 -7.04 15.20 21.24
CA HIS A 60 -6.42 15.58 19.98
C HIS A 60 -5.52 14.48 19.41
N LEU A 61 -4.71 13.86 20.26
CA LEU A 61 -3.82 12.76 19.86
C LEU A 61 -4.61 11.51 19.44
N ARG A 62 -5.70 11.19 20.12
CA ARG A 62 -6.58 10.07 19.75
C ARG A 62 -7.21 10.27 18.37
N LEU A 63 -7.68 11.49 18.06
CA LEU A 63 -8.21 11.79 16.72
C LEU A 63 -7.12 11.60 15.64
N ARG A 64 -5.91 12.09 15.90
CA ARG A 64 -4.79 11.92 14.96
C ARG A 64 -4.38 10.45 14.79
N LEU A 65 -4.38 9.66 15.87
CA LEU A 65 -4.11 8.22 15.80
C LEU A 65 -5.12 7.53 14.88
N ALA A 66 -6.42 7.76 15.09
CA ALA A 66 -7.48 7.17 14.27
C ALA A 66 -7.36 7.53 12.78
N VAL A 67 -7.01 8.78 12.47
CA VAL A 67 -6.80 9.21 11.07
C VAL A 67 -5.61 8.48 10.43
N ILE A 68 -4.49 8.38 11.13
CA ILE A 68 -3.29 7.71 10.59
C ILE A 68 -3.52 6.20 10.44
N GLU A 69 -4.22 5.56 11.39
CA GLU A 69 -4.61 4.15 11.28
C GLU A 69 -5.51 3.92 10.07
N GLY A 70 -6.52 4.75 9.86
CA GLY A 70 -7.40 4.70 8.70
C GLY A 70 -6.63 4.85 7.39
N MET A 71 -5.74 5.85 7.30
CA MET A 71 -4.88 6.04 6.11
C MET A 71 -4.00 4.81 5.85
N ARG A 72 -3.41 4.22 6.90
CA ARG A 72 -2.56 3.04 6.77
C ARG A 72 -3.35 1.86 6.21
N ASN A 73 -4.57 1.64 6.71
CA ASN A 73 -5.43 0.55 6.23
C ASN A 73 -5.79 0.72 4.75
N VAL A 74 -6.12 1.95 4.31
CA VAL A 74 -6.35 2.23 2.88
C VAL A 74 -5.11 1.92 2.03
N TYR A 75 -3.89 2.19 2.52
CA TYR A 75 -2.68 1.80 1.81
C TYR A 75 -2.44 0.29 1.80
N TYR A 76 -2.84 -0.45 2.83
CA TYR A 76 -2.82 -1.92 2.81
C TYR A 76 -3.74 -2.46 1.71
N ASP A 77 -4.99 -1.97 1.64
CA ASP A 77 -5.94 -2.36 0.60
C ASP A 77 -5.40 -2.05 -0.80
N TYR A 78 -4.86 -0.83 -0.98
CA TYR A 78 -4.28 -0.41 -2.26
C TYR A 78 -3.01 -1.19 -2.62
N ALA A 79 -2.15 -1.51 -1.65
CA ALA A 79 -0.98 -2.35 -1.89
C ALA A 79 -1.39 -3.77 -2.30
N HIS A 80 -2.38 -4.36 -1.62
CA HIS A 80 -2.91 -5.67 -1.95
C HIS A 80 -3.48 -5.71 -3.38
N GLU A 81 -4.27 -4.69 -3.75
CA GLU A 81 -4.80 -4.55 -5.11
C GLU A 81 -3.69 -4.41 -6.16
N LYS A 82 -2.63 -3.64 -5.88
CA LYS A 82 -1.49 -3.54 -6.80
C LYS A 82 -0.64 -4.80 -6.86
N ALA A 83 -0.50 -5.55 -5.77
CA ALA A 83 0.15 -6.85 -5.77
C ALA A 83 -0.60 -7.84 -6.68
N LYS A 84 -1.94 -7.87 -6.63
CA LYS A 84 -2.79 -8.66 -7.54
C LYS A 84 -2.53 -8.31 -9.00
N GLN A 85 -2.55 -7.03 -9.33
CA GLN A 85 -2.27 -6.57 -10.69
C GLN A 85 -0.87 -6.95 -11.17
N VAL A 86 0.15 -6.86 -10.31
CA VAL A 86 1.52 -7.30 -10.63
C VAL A 86 1.56 -8.81 -10.88
N ALA A 87 0.95 -9.62 -10.02
CA ALA A 87 0.92 -11.07 -10.16
C ALA A 87 0.23 -11.49 -11.46
N GLU A 88 -0.91 -10.88 -11.79
CA GLU A 88 -1.63 -11.14 -13.03
C GLU A 88 -0.81 -10.77 -14.27
N LEU A 89 -0.22 -9.58 -14.29
CA LEU A 89 0.57 -9.12 -15.44
C LEU A 89 1.85 -9.95 -15.63
N ARG A 90 2.52 -10.37 -14.55
CA ARG A 90 3.68 -11.27 -14.62
C ARG A 90 3.30 -12.65 -15.14
N ARG A 91 2.16 -13.20 -14.69
CA ARG A 91 1.61 -14.44 -15.24
C ARG A 91 1.31 -14.31 -16.73
N GLU A 92 0.67 -13.22 -17.15
CA GLU A 92 0.32 -12.99 -18.55
C GLU A 92 1.53 -12.75 -19.47
N LEU A 93 2.56 -12.07 -18.99
CA LEU A 93 3.74 -11.69 -19.79
C LEU A 93 4.83 -12.76 -19.79
N PHE A 94 4.97 -13.50 -18.70
CA PHE A 94 6.12 -14.37 -18.44
C PHE A 94 5.74 -15.79 -17.99
N GLY A 95 4.47 -16.06 -17.70
CA GLY A 95 4.03 -17.35 -17.17
C GLY A 95 4.41 -17.59 -15.70
N GLU A 96 4.81 -16.54 -14.97
CA GLU A 96 5.17 -16.62 -13.55
C GLU A 96 3.95 -16.86 -12.66
N ILE A 97 4.09 -17.77 -11.68
CA ILE A 97 3.10 -17.96 -10.61
C ILE A 97 3.59 -17.18 -9.39
N VAL A 98 2.88 -16.12 -9.04
CA VAL A 98 3.20 -15.28 -7.88
C VAL A 98 2.10 -15.45 -6.84
N GLU A 99 2.46 -16.02 -5.69
CA GLU A 99 1.56 -16.12 -4.54
C GLU A 99 1.59 -14.82 -3.73
N ILE A 100 0.40 -14.29 -3.44
CA ILE A 100 0.25 -13.09 -2.61
C ILE A 100 -0.07 -13.57 -1.20
N VAL A 101 0.92 -13.48 -0.31
CA VAL A 101 0.70 -13.75 1.12
C VAL A 101 0.06 -12.52 1.75
N SER A 102 -1.20 -12.63 2.14
CA SER A 102 -1.87 -11.69 3.02
C SER A 102 -2.02 -12.33 4.39
N GLU A 103 -1.40 -11.74 5.42
CA GLU A 103 -1.77 -12.03 6.81
C GLU A 103 -3.17 -11.45 7.02
N GLU A 104 -4.18 -12.32 7.09
CA GLU A 104 -5.51 -11.95 7.59
C GLU A 104 -5.32 -11.38 9.00
N SER A 105 -5.64 -10.09 9.16
CA SER A 105 -5.59 -9.37 10.44
C SER A 105 -6.84 -9.61 11.27
#